data_AF-A0ABD4Q668-F1
#
_entry.id   AF-A0ABD4Q668-F1
#
_cell.length_a   1.000
_cell.length_b   1.000
_cell.length_c   1.000
_cell.angle_alpha   90.00
_cell.angle_beta   90.00
_cell.angle_gamma   90.00
#
_symmetry.space_group_name_H-M   'P 1'
#
loop_
_entity.id
_entity.type
_entity.pdbx_description
1 polymer ?
#
loop_
_entity_poly.entity_id
_entity_poly.type
_entity_poly.pdbx_seq_one_letter_code
_entity_poly.pdbx_strand_id
1 'polypeptide(L)'
;VKDVQDIEVFGQRRLAFRHPSGLEYVFVTNDNDAREGYSGNGVPQEHAIHGIHGVGIHAHTPDRMVDFAEDVFYSQGDIIEDGDRAAFR
;
A
#
# COMPACT_ATOMS: atom_id res chain seq x y z
N VAL A 1 9.44 -6.05 20.90
CA VAL A 1 9.31 -6.17 19.43
C VAL A 1 8.05 -5.40 19.07
N LYS A 2 8.11 -4.41 18.16
CA LYS A 2 6.88 -3.76 17.69
C LYS A 2 6.08 -4.79 16.92
N ASP A 3 4.77 -4.88 17.16
CA ASP A 3 3.89 -5.81 16.47
C ASP A 3 3.98 -5.59 14.96
N VAL A 4 4.46 -6.60 14.25
CA VAL A 4 4.40 -6.71 12.79
C VAL A 4 3.44 -7.83 12.49
N GLN A 5 2.41 -7.55 11.69
CA GLN A 5 1.38 -8.49 11.32
C GLN A 5 1.52 -8.88 9.85
N ASP A 6 1.48 -10.18 9.59
CA ASP A 6 1.37 -10.74 8.25
C ASP A 6 -0.12 -10.77 7.87
N ILE A 7 -0.49 -10.03 6.83
CA ILE A 7 -1.88 -9.90 6.39
C ILE A 7 -1.97 -10.15 4.88
N GLU A 8 -3.16 -10.54 4.42
CA GLU A 8 -3.48 -10.67 3.01
C GLU A 8 -4.53 -9.64 2.63
N VAL A 9 -4.27 -8.88 1.56
CA VAL A 9 -5.22 -7.89 1.02
C VAL A 9 -5.11 -7.88 -0.51
N PHE A 10 -6.24 -7.99 -1.20
CA PHE A 10 -6.36 -8.16 -2.65
C PHE A 10 -5.57 -9.38 -3.17
N GLY A 11 -5.61 -10.49 -2.42
CA GLY A 11 -4.88 -11.72 -2.72
C GLY A 11 -3.35 -11.59 -2.69
N GLN A 12 -2.83 -10.54 -2.04
CA GLN A 12 -1.42 -10.24 -1.96
C GLN A 12 -0.97 -10.10 -0.51
N ARG A 13 0.12 -10.78 -0.17
CA ARG A 13 0.74 -10.74 1.15
C ARG A 13 1.33 -9.36 1.46
N ARG A 14 1.17 -8.90 2.71
CA ARG A 14 1.67 -7.62 3.21
C ARG A 14 2.15 -7.73 4.64
N LEU A 15 3.08 -6.86 5.04
CA LEU A 15 3.50 -6.71 6.43
C LEU A 15 3.01 -5.38 6.97
N ALA A 16 2.03 -5.40 7.88
CA ALA A 16 1.48 -4.22 8.53
C ALA A 16 2.15 -3.97 9.88
N PHE A 17 2.55 -2.72 10.15
CA PHE A 17 3.20 -2.33 11.39
C PHE A 17 3.00 -0.84 11.70
N ARG A 18 3.31 -0.44 12.94
CA ARG A 18 3.29 0.97 13.37
C ARG A 18 4.68 1.56 13.45
N HIS A 19 4.89 2.65 12.72
CA HIS A 19 6.08 3.48 12.85
C HIS A 19 6.17 4.05 14.27
N PRO A 20 7.38 4.26 14.84
CA PRO A 20 7.53 4.91 16.16
C PRO A 20 6.75 6.20 16.40
N SER A 21 6.42 6.95 15.34
CA SER A 21 5.58 8.16 15.43
C SER A 21 4.08 7.87 15.60
N GLY A 22 3.66 6.62 15.52
CA GLY A 22 2.26 6.19 15.59
C GLY A 22 1.58 6.02 14.22
N LEU A 23 2.23 6.40 13.13
CA LEU A 23 1.70 6.21 11.77
C LEU A 23 1.66 4.73 11.37
N GLU A 24 0.65 4.35 10.62
CA GLU A 24 0.47 3.01 10.09
C GLU A 24 1.23 2.86 8.77
N TYR A 25 2.04 1.80 8.68
CA TYR A 25 2.86 1.49 7.52
C TYR A 25 2.59 0.06 7.08
N VAL A 26 2.68 -0.16 5.77
CA VAL A 26 2.50 -1.47 5.16
C VAL A 26 3.59 -1.69 4.14
N PHE A 27 4.34 -2.79 4.27
CA PHE A 27 5.19 -3.28 3.19
C PHE A 27 4.39 -4.22 2.30
N VAL A 28 4.58 -4.06 1.01
CA VAL A 28 3.88 -4.80 -0.03
C VAL A 28 4.95 -5.41 -0.93
N THR A 29 4.95 -6.74 -1.06
CA THR A 29 5.85 -7.43 -1.99
C THR A 29 5.47 -7.07 -3.41
N ASN A 30 6.42 -6.62 -4.23
CA ASN A 30 6.18 -6.30 -5.64
C ASN A 30 7.32 -6.85 -6.49
N ASP A 31 7.04 -7.90 -7.26
CA ASP A 31 8.05 -8.59 -8.07
C ASP A 31 8.40 -7.82 -9.36
N ASN A 32 7.59 -6.84 -9.76
CA ASN A 32 7.68 -6.15 -11.05
C ASN A 32 7.94 -4.63 -10.90
N ASP A 33 8.69 -4.23 -9.88
CA ASP A 33 9.05 -2.83 -9.68
C ASP A 33 10.43 -2.50 -10.24
N ALA A 34 10.47 -1.91 -11.44
CA ALA A 34 11.71 -1.55 -12.13
C ALA A 34 12.46 -0.36 -11.49
N ARG A 35 11.89 0.31 -10.47
CA ARG A 35 12.57 1.38 -9.76
C ARG A 35 13.73 0.81 -8.94
N GLU A 36 14.82 1.56 -8.87
CA GLU A 36 15.96 1.19 -8.03
C GLU A 36 15.73 1.67 -6.60
N GLY A 37 15.67 0.73 -5.64
CA GLY A 37 15.63 1.05 -4.23
C GLY A 37 16.96 1.61 -3.72
N TYR A 38 16.91 2.38 -2.63
CA TYR A 38 18.10 2.90 -1.97
C TYR A 38 18.60 1.92 -0.89
N SER A 39 19.85 1.47 -1.01
CA SER A 39 20.53 0.67 0.02
C SER A 39 21.29 1.56 1.01
N GLY A 40 21.32 1.14 2.28
CA GLY A 40 21.95 1.90 3.36
C GLY A 40 21.41 1.51 4.74
N ASN A 41 22.07 1.98 5.80
CA ASN A 41 21.67 1.73 7.20
C ASN A 41 21.41 0.24 7.53
N GLY A 42 22.15 -0.66 6.90
CA GLY A 42 22.00 -2.11 7.10
C GLY A 42 20.94 -2.79 6.22
N VAL A 43 20.29 -2.05 5.30
CA VAL A 43 19.36 -2.62 4.31
C VAL A 43 20.14 -2.91 3.01
N PRO A 44 20.26 -4.19 2.61
CA PRO A 44 20.93 -4.56 1.35
C PRO A 44 20.02 -4.27 0.14
N GLN A 45 20.61 -4.28 -1.06
CA GLN A 45 19.93 -3.85 -2.28
C GLN A 45 18.70 -4.70 -2.60
N GLU A 46 18.77 -6.01 -2.38
CA GLU A 46 17.69 -6.98 -2.59
C GLU A 46 16.48 -6.81 -1.65
N HIS A 47 16.60 -5.95 -0.63
CA HIS A 47 15.54 -5.66 0.35
C HIS A 47 15.24 -4.16 0.44
N ALA A 48 15.79 -3.35 -0.45
CA ALA A 48 15.57 -1.91 -0.46
C ALA A 48 14.11 -1.60 -0.81
N ILE A 49 13.58 -0.49 -0.27
CA ILE A 49 12.24 -0.01 -0.60
C ILE A 49 12.32 0.75 -1.93
N HIS A 50 11.51 0.35 -2.92
CA HIS A 50 11.51 0.92 -4.28
C HIS A 50 10.67 2.21 -4.41
N GLY A 51 10.05 2.64 -3.31
CA GLY A 51 9.24 3.86 -3.24
C GLY A 51 7.86 3.58 -2.65
N ILE A 52 6.92 4.49 -2.92
CA ILE A 52 5.53 4.33 -2.51
C ILE A 52 4.84 3.36 -3.48
N HIS A 53 4.29 2.27 -2.93
CA HIS A 53 3.40 1.36 -3.67
C HIS A 53 1.98 1.92 -3.78
N GLY A 54 1.49 2.58 -2.74
CA GLY A 54 0.17 3.19 -2.69
C GLY A 54 -0.08 3.85 -1.34
N VAL A 55 -1.25 4.46 -1.19
CA VAL A 55 -1.70 5.10 0.05
C VAL A 55 -3.04 4.51 0.49
N GLY A 56 -3.19 4.27 1.78
CA GLY A 56 -4.48 3.91 2.37
C GLY A 56 -5.24 5.17 2.75
N ILE A 57 -6.53 5.24 2.37
CA ILE A 57 -7.41 6.36 2.70
C ILE A 57 -8.59 5.80 3.49
N HIS A 58 -8.72 6.24 4.75
CA HIS A 58 -9.92 5.98 5.54
C HIS A 58 -10.93 7.09 5.23
N ALA A 59 -12.03 6.73 4.57
CA ALA A 59 -13.12 7.65 4.25
C ALA A 59 -14.38 7.25 5.02
N HIS A 60 -15.12 8.24 5.52
CA HIS A 60 -16.43 7.99 6.14
C HIS A 60 -17.44 7.42 5.15
N THR A 61 -17.35 7.84 3.88
CA THR A 61 -18.21 7.37 2.80
C THR A 61 -17.33 6.84 1.65
N PRO A 62 -16.88 5.57 1.72
CA PRO A 62 -15.94 4.99 0.76
C PRO A 62 -16.42 5.08 -0.70
N ASP A 63 -17.70 4.78 -0.96
CA ASP A 63 -18.27 4.83 -2.32
C ASP A 63 -18.12 6.22 -2.95
N ARG A 64 -18.32 7.29 -2.16
CA ARG A 64 -18.13 8.66 -2.64
C ARG A 64 -16.67 9.00 -2.91
N MET A 65 -15.75 8.37 -2.19
CA MET A 65 -14.32 8.53 -2.44
C MET A 65 -13.92 7.78 -3.72
N VAL A 66 -14.55 6.64 -4.03
CA VAL A 66 -14.37 5.93 -5.29
C VAL A 66 -14.86 6.78 -6.46
N ASP A 67 -16.11 7.29 -6.40
CA ASP A 67 -16.66 8.22 -7.41
C ASP A 67 -15.71 9.40 -7.63
N PHE A 68 -15.24 10.02 -6.54
CA PHE A 68 -14.32 11.16 -6.61
C PHE A 68 -12.96 10.80 -7.22
N ALA A 69 -12.41 9.64 -6.88
CA ALA A 69 -11.14 9.19 -7.42
C ALA A 69 -11.23 8.89 -8.93
N GLU A 70 -12.35 8.36 -9.39
CA GLU A 70 -12.64 8.15 -10.82
C GLU A 70 -12.82 9.48 -11.55
N ASP A 71 -13.71 10.35 -11.07
CA ASP A 71 -14.13 11.56 -11.79
C ASP A 71 -13.12 12.72 -11.71
N VAL A 72 -12.42 12.86 -10.58
CA VAL A 72 -11.60 14.05 -10.29
C VAL A 72 -10.11 13.74 -10.36
N PHE A 73 -9.68 12.59 -9.82
CA PHE A 73 -8.29 12.17 -9.95
C PHE A 73 -8.02 11.44 -11.27
N TYR A 74 -9.04 11.20 -12.08
CA TYR A 74 -8.94 10.44 -13.33
C TYR A 74 -8.20 9.11 -13.11
N SER A 75 -8.49 8.46 -11.98
CA SER A 75 -7.87 7.18 -11.62
C SER A 75 -8.21 6.18 -12.72
N GLN A 76 -7.19 5.66 -13.38
CA GLN A 76 -7.36 4.64 -14.42
C GLN A 76 -7.20 3.26 -13.80
N GLY A 77 -7.93 2.29 -14.35
CA GLY A 77 -7.84 0.89 -13.96
C GLY A 77 -9.18 0.28 -13.59
N ASP A 78 -9.17 -1.02 -13.35
CA ASP A 78 -10.33 -1.73 -12.84
C ASP A 78 -10.41 -1.53 -11.32
N ILE A 79 -11.63 -1.39 -10.80
CA ILE A 79 -11.87 -1.37 -9.36
C ILE A 79 -11.87 -2.82 -8.87
N ILE A 80 -11.03 -3.09 -7.88
CA ILE A 80 -11.02 -4.34 -7.13
C ILE A 80 -11.48 -4.09 -5.69
N GLU A 81 -12.23 -5.03 -5.14
CA GLU A 81 -12.78 -4.96 -3.79
C GLU A 81 -12.28 -6.13 -2.93
N ASP A 82 -12.08 -5.86 -1.64
CA ASP A 82 -11.72 -6.85 -0.63
C ASP A 82 -12.28 -6.42 0.73
N GLY A 83 -13.42 -6.99 1.10
CA GLY A 83 -14.13 -6.64 2.33
C GLY A 83 -14.59 -5.18 2.34
N ASP A 84 -14.01 -4.39 3.24
CA ASP A 84 -14.26 -2.95 3.41
C ASP A 84 -13.30 -2.05 2.61
N ARG A 85 -12.52 -2.63 1.69
CA ARG A 85 -11.50 -1.93 0.89
C ARG A 85 -11.81 -1.98 -0.59
N ALA A 86 -11.54 -0.86 -1.27
CA ALA A 86 -11.52 -0.75 -2.72
C ALA A 86 -10.16 -0.18 -3.20
N ALA A 87 -9.70 -0.60 -4.37
CA ALA A 87 -8.50 -0.07 -5.00
C ALA A 87 -8.64 -0.01 -6.53
N PHE A 88 -7.98 0.97 -7.14
CA PHE A 88 -7.81 1.05 -8.60
C PHE A 88 -6.52 0.33 -8.99
N ARG A 89 -6.58 -0.54 -10.02
CA ARG A 89 -5.42 -1.30 -10.52
C ARG A 89 -5.31 -1.28 -12.04
#